data_AF-A0A3B0X1F4-F1
#
_entry.id   AF-A0A3B0X1F4-F1
#
_cell.length_a   1.000
_cell.length_b   1.000
_cell.length_c   1.000
_cell.angle_alpha   90.00
_cell.angle_beta   90.00
_cell.angle_gamma   90.00
#
_symmetry.space_group_name_H-M   'P 1'
#
loop_
_entity.id
_entity.type
_entity.pdbx_description
1 polymer ?
#
loop_
_entity_poly.entity_id
_entity_poly.type
_entity_poly.pdbx_seq_one_letter_code
_entity_poly.pdbx_strand_id
1 'polypeptide(L)' 'MKLLILTITALLISGCSTVQPWEKDTLAKQEMTWDPQPLESAYLGHVYFSKEASSGSLSAAGGGCGCN' A
#
# COMPACT_ATOMS: atom_id res chain seq x y z
N MET A 1 32.22 -12.97 -18.58
CA MET A 1 31.60 -12.05 -17.59
C MET A 1 30.27 -11.46 -18.05
N LYS A 2 30.14 -10.89 -19.27
CA LYS A 2 28.85 -10.36 -19.78
C LYS A 2 27.70 -11.38 -19.77
N LEU A 3 27.97 -12.63 -20.16
CA LEU A 3 26.95 -13.69 -20.17
C LEU A 3 26.39 -13.99 -18.75
N LEU A 4 27.27 -13.98 -17.75
CA LEU A 4 26.91 -14.27 -16.35
C LEU A 4 26.02 -13.16 -15.77
N ILE A 5 26.29 -11.90 -16.11
CA ILE A 5 25.45 -10.77 -15.72
C ILE A 5 24.06 -10.89 -16.36
N LEU A 6 23.99 -11.20 -17.66
CA LEU A 6 22.72 -11.35 -18.38
C LEU A 6 21.82 -12.44 -17.77
N THR A 7 22.42 -13.58 -17.40
CA THR A 7 21.69 -14.69 -16.75
C THR A 7 21.19 -14.33 -15.36
N ILE A 8 21.97 -13.57 -14.58
CA ILE A 8 21.56 -13.14 -13.23
C ILE A 8 20.40 -12.15 -13.32
N THR A 9 20.47 -11.18 -14.24
CA THR A 9 19.40 -10.20 -14.45
C THR A 9 18.10 -10.88 -14.89
N ALA A 10 18.17 -11.87 -15.78
CA ALA A 10 16.99 -12.63 -16.22
C ALA A 10 16.31 -13.40 -15.06
N LEU A 11 17.10 -13.96 -14.12
CA LEU A 11 16.57 -14.64 -12.94
C LEU A 11 15.82 -13.67 -12.02
N LEU A 12 16.35 -12.45 -11.83
CA LEU A 12 15.78 -11.45 -10.91
C LEU A 12 14.41 -10.93 -11.38
N ILE A 13 14.16 -10.86 -12.69
CA ILE A 13 12.89 -10.36 -13.25
C ILE A 13 11.86 -11.47 -13.53
N SER A 14 12.22 -12.75 -13.33
CA SER A 14 11.36 -13.90 -13.65
C SER A 14 10.05 -13.97 -12.85
N GLY A 15 9.95 -13.25 -11.73
CA GLY A 15 8.75 -13.18 -10.89
C GLY A 15 7.74 -12.10 -11.29
N CYS A 16 8.02 -11.31 -12.34
CA CYS A 16 7.10 -10.26 -12.77
C CYS A 16 5.91 -10.88 -13.53
N SER A 17 4.72 -10.85 -12.94
CA SER A 17 3.47 -11.28 -13.58
C SER A 17 2.50 -10.10 -13.72
N THR A 18 1.66 -10.16 -14.76
CA THR A 18 0.55 -9.21 -14.89
C THR A 18 -0.58 -9.68 -14.00
N VAL A 19 -1.01 -8.82 -13.05
CA VAL A 19 -2.13 -9.10 -12.15
C VAL A 19 -3.37 -8.41 -12.69
N GLN A 20 -4.44 -9.16 -12.87
CA GLN A 20 -5.70 -8.64 -13.37
C GLN A 20 -6.45 -7.87 -12.27
N PRO A 21 -7.27 -6.86 -12.64
CA PRO A 21 -7.95 -6.03 -11.65
C PRO A 21 -8.81 -6.79 -10.63
N TRP A 22 -9.42 -7.91 -11.02
CA TRP A 22 -10.28 -8.73 -10.17
C TRP A 22 -9.50 -9.70 -9.26
N GLU A 23 -8.23 -9.99 -9.55
CA GLU A 23 -7.38 -10.83 -8.70
C GLU A 23 -6.92 -10.09 -7.43
N LYS A 24 -7.08 -8.76 -7.39
CA LYS A 24 -6.76 -7.96 -6.21
C LYS A 24 -7.57 -8.38 -4.99
N ASP A 25 -8.82 -8.81 -5.16
CA ASP A 25 -9.68 -9.22 -4.04
C ASP A 25 -9.12 -10.45 -3.30
N THR A 26 -8.52 -11.39 -4.05
CA THR A 26 -7.95 -12.62 -3.47
C THR A 26 -6.48 -12.46 -3.08
N LEU A 27 -5.72 -11.57 -3.75
CA LEU A 27 -4.30 -11.35 -3.48
C LEU A 27 -4.04 -10.30 -2.40
N ALA A 28 -4.90 -9.30 -2.23
CA ALA A 28 -4.74 -8.23 -1.24
C ALA A 28 -5.30 -8.67 0.12
N LYS A 29 -4.46 -9.34 0.90
CA LYS A 29 -4.84 -9.79 2.24
C LYS A 29 -5.00 -8.61 3.20
N GLN A 30 -5.85 -8.78 4.22
CA GLN A 30 -6.15 -7.73 5.20
C GLN A 30 -4.89 -7.27 5.95
N GLU A 31 -3.97 -8.18 6.27
CA GLU A 31 -2.69 -7.88 6.92
C GLU A 31 -1.71 -7.05 6.05
N MET A 32 -1.97 -6.93 4.75
CA MET A 32 -1.19 -6.10 3.83
C MET A 32 -1.71 -4.66 3.73
N THR A 33 -2.78 -4.33 4.48
CA THR A 33 -3.34 -2.99 4.47
C THR A 33 -2.36 -2.00 5.13
N TRP A 34 -2.33 -0.77 4.62
CA TRP A 34 -1.43 0.28 5.12
C TRP A 34 -1.69 0.66 6.58
N ASP A 35 -2.95 0.56 6.99
CA ASP A 35 -3.40 0.85 8.34
C ASP A 35 -4.16 -0.36 8.91
N PRO A 36 -3.49 -1.21 9.70
CA PRO A 36 -4.09 -2.42 10.24
C PRO A 36 -5.20 -2.13 11.26
N GLN A 37 -5.29 -0.90 11.80
CA GLN A 37 -6.23 -0.52 12.84
C GLN A 37 -6.93 0.81 12.49
N PRO A 38 -7.74 0.84 11.41
CA PRO A 38 -8.31 2.08 10.88
C PRO A 38 -9.24 2.82 11.84
N LEU A 39 -9.84 2.10 12.80
CA LEU A 39 -10.67 2.71 13.83
C LEU A 39 -9.83 3.49 14.85
N GLU A 40 -8.69 2.93 15.25
CA GLU A 40 -7.80 3.54 16.22
C GLU A 40 -7.10 4.76 15.62
N SER A 41 -6.60 4.64 14.39
CA SER A 41 -5.97 5.75 13.67
C SER A 41 -6.95 6.91 13.43
N ALA A 42 -8.20 6.62 13.08
CA ALA A 42 -9.25 7.63 12.92
C ALA A 42 -9.56 8.33 14.26
N TYR A 43 -9.65 7.57 15.35
CA TYR A 43 -9.86 8.12 16.69
C TYR A 43 -8.70 9.04 17.11
N LEU A 44 -7.45 8.58 16.95
CA LEU A 44 -6.27 9.36 17.26
C LEU A 44 -6.17 10.63 16.40
N GLY A 45 -6.50 10.52 15.10
CA GLY A 45 -6.59 11.67 14.20
C GLY A 45 -7.60 12.71 14.68
N HIS A 46 -8.80 12.27 15.08
CA HIS A 46 -9.83 13.17 15.63
C HIS A 46 -9.34 13.90 16.90
N VAL A 47 -8.70 13.18 17.82
CA VAL A 47 -8.12 13.77 19.03
C VAL A 47 -7.01 14.76 18.68
N TYR A 48 -6.16 14.43 17.74
CA TYR A 48 -5.03 15.27 17.30
C TYR A 48 -5.51 16.58 16.68
N PHE A 49 -6.44 16.53 15.73
CA PHE A 49 -7.03 17.74 15.11
C PHE A 49 -7.71 18.65 16.12
N SER A 50 -8.43 18.06 17.07
CA SER A 50 -9.09 18.82 18.13
C SER A 50 -8.09 19.55 19.02
N LYS A 51 -6.91 18.96 19.26
CA LYS A 51 -5.87 19.54 20.11
C LYS A 51 -5.05 20.62 19.41
N GLU A 52 -4.76 20.42 18.13
CA GLU A 52 -3.86 21.33 17.40
C GLU A 52 -4.58 22.44 16.65
N ALA A 53 -5.93 22.45 16.66
CA ALA A 53 -6.75 23.34 15.82
C ALA A 53 -6.33 23.33 14.34
N SER A 54 -5.71 22.23 13.91
CA SER A 54 -5.12 22.10 12.59
C SER A 54 -6.23 21.68 11.62
N SER A 55 -6.36 22.39 10.51
CA SER A 55 -7.36 22.11 9.47
C SER A 55 -6.68 21.35 8.32
N GLY A 56 -6.60 20.03 8.45
CA GLY A 56 -6.04 19.11 7.44
C GLY A 56 -6.47 17.67 7.73
N SER A 57 -6.25 16.72 6.82
CA SER A 57 -6.45 15.29 7.10
C SER A 57 -5.12 14.65 7.50
N LEU A 58 -5.10 13.81 8.54
CA LEU A 58 -3.87 13.20 9.06
C LEU A 58 -3.32 12.19 8.05
N SER A 59 -4.22 11.67 7.23
CA SER A 59 -3.94 10.84 6.08
C SER A 59 -3.92 11.73 4.85
N ALA A 60 -2.80 11.79 4.15
CA ALA A 60 -2.86 11.88 2.69
C ALA A 60 -3.77 10.74 2.24
N ALA A 61 -4.77 11.01 1.38
CA ALA A 61 -5.67 10.00 0.85
C ALA A 61 -4.86 8.73 0.58
N GLY A 62 -5.09 7.70 1.40
CA GLY A 62 -4.23 6.53 1.43
C GLY A 62 -4.09 6.01 0.01
N GLY A 63 -2.90 5.51 -0.33
CA GLY A 63 -2.65 4.81 -1.59
C GLY A 63 -3.40 3.47 -1.65
N GLY A 64 -4.67 3.44 -1.24
CA GLY A 64 -5.64 2.49 -1.73
C GLY A 64 -6.01 2.87 -3.16
N CYS A 65 -6.15 1.86 -4.00
CA CYS A 65 -6.78 1.99 -5.31
C CYS A 65 -8.12 2.71 -5.12
N GLY A 66 -8.20 4.00 -5.40
CA GLY A 66 -9.35 4.88 -5.16
C GLY A 66 -10.59 4.47 -5.93
N CYS A 67 -11.21 3.37 -5.52
CA CYS A 67 -12.52 2.93 -5.95
C CYS A 67 -13.48 3.30 -4.82
N ASN A 68 -14.34 4.27 -5.11
CA ASN A 68 -15.62 4.45 -4.41
C ASN A 68 -16.43 3.15 -4.45
#